data_AF-A0A9Q9MUA7-F1
#
_entry.id   AF-A0A9Q9MUA7-F1
#
_cell.length_a   1.000
_cell.length_b   1.000
_cell.length_c   1.000
_cell.angle_alpha   90.00
_cell.angle_beta   90.00
_cell.angle_gamma   90.00
#
_symmetry.space_group_name_H-M   'P 1'
#
loop_
_entity.id
_entity.type
_entity.pdbx_description
1 polymer ?
#
loop_
_entity_poly.entity_id
_entity_poly.type
_entity_poly.pdbx_seq_one_letter_code
_entity_poly.pdbx_strand_id
1 'polypeptide(L)'
;MVLCLLLISLSRHGNAAPSSSPSQSSMTVVGLEQPAQIRVDHWGVAHSDARPDGDASFVQGFNVARARLFQLVLLRRNRLGLWPTRSGRPTSPRIAPGGREAAAEGSNNWVIAPHESATGHAGLADDPHRAYTVPSLRYFGHLTSPGGDIIGAGEPIAPEIAIGHNRTSAFGLTIFNSDQEDLSSTV
;
A
#
# COMPACT_ATOMS: atom_id res chain seq x y z
N MET A 1 -21.52 -22.54 -7.68
CA MET A 1 -22.10 -21.36 -6.98
C MET A 1 -21.77 -21.54 -5.51
N VAL A 2 -20.63 -21.01 -5.05
CA VAL A 2 -20.19 -21.12 -3.66
C VAL A 2 -20.58 -19.83 -2.95
N LEU A 3 -21.30 -19.97 -1.85
CA LEU A 3 -21.76 -18.89 -0.99
C LEU A 3 -20.59 -18.43 -0.11
N CYS A 4 -20.01 -17.25 -0.37
CA CYS A 4 -18.87 -16.73 0.39
C CYS A 4 -19.28 -15.59 1.35
N LEU A 5 -19.13 -15.84 2.66
CA LEU A 5 -19.35 -14.89 3.74
C LEU A 5 -18.03 -14.22 4.13
N LEU A 6 -17.87 -12.94 3.77
CA LEU A 6 -16.77 -12.12 4.26
C LEU A 6 -17.14 -11.50 5.62
N LEU A 7 -16.44 -11.89 6.69
CA LEU A 7 -16.66 -11.40 8.06
C LEU A 7 -15.67 -10.27 8.37
N ILE A 8 -16.17 -9.19 8.97
CA ILE A 8 -15.39 -8.00 9.35
C ILE A 8 -15.62 -7.79 10.86
N SER A 9 -14.57 -7.87 11.68
CA SER A 9 -14.66 -7.73 13.14
C SER A 9 -13.66 -6.69 13.66
N LEU A 10 -14.17 -5.59 14.22
CA LEU A 10 -13.39 -4.59 14.95
C LEU A 10 -13.43 -4.92 16.44
N SER A 11 -12.28 -5.13 17.07
CA SER A 11 -12.17 -5.23 18.53
C SER A 11 -11.44 -4.00 19.09
N ARG A 12 -12.03 -3.33 20.08
CA ARG A 12 -11.40 -2.25 20.85
C ARG A 12 -11.36 -2.66 22.33
N HIS A 13 -10.20 -2.53 22.98
CA HIS A 13 -10.07 -2.55 24.44
C HIS A 13 -9.77 -1.13 24.92
N GLY A 14 -10.72 -0.53 25.64
CA GLY A 14 -10.57 0.78 26.28
C GLY A 14 -11.91 1.33 26.75
N ASN A 15 -12.04 1.53 28.06
CA ASN A 15 -13.25 2.00 28.77
C ASN A 15 -13.87 3.27 28.17
N ALA A 16 -14.93 3.10 27.38
CA ALA A 16 -15.94 4.11 27.11
C ALA A 16 -17.28 3.40 26.85
N ALA A 17 -18.38 4.05 27.24
CA ALA A 17 -19.78 3.58 27.16
C ALA A 17 -20.10 2.72 25.92
N PRO A 18 -21.05 1.75 26.00
CA PRO A 18 -21.24 0.72 24.97
C PRO A 18 -21.50 1.36 23.61
N SER A 19 -20.43 1.48 22.82
CA SER A 19 -20.48 1.95 21.45
C SER A 19 -21.20 0.89 20.64
N SER A 20 -22.13 1.34 19.79
CA SER A 20 -22.82 0.54 18.76
C SER A 20 -21.97 -0.64 18.25
N SER A 21 -22.58 -1.83 18.18
CA SER A 21 -21.94 -3.03 17.62
C SER A 21 -21.18 -2.69 16.33
N PRO A 22 -19.97 -3.26 16.13
CA PRO A 22 -19.19 -2.97 14.93
C PRO A 22 -20.03 -3.24 13.69
N SER A 23 -20.01 -2.30 12.75
CA SER A 23 -20.75 -2.41 11.49
C SER A 23 -20.26 -3.63 10.72
N GLN A 24 -21.16 -4.57 10.46
CA GLN A 24 -20.86 -5.81 9.77
C GLN A 24 -21.60 -5.81 8.44
N SER A 25 -20.87 -6.02 7.35
CA SER A 25 -21.42 -6.12 6.01
C SER A 25 -20.77 -7.29 5.27
N SER A 26 -21.58 -7.98 4.47
CA SER A 26 -21.13 -9.08 3.63
C SER A 26 -21.55 -8.80 2.19
N MET A 27 -20.69 -9.15 1.24
CA MET A 27 -20.90 -8.95 -0.19
C MET A 27 -20.34 -10.14 -0.94
N THR A 28 -21.06 -10.58 -1.97
CA THR A 28 -20.56 -11.58 -2.92
C THR A 28 -19.77 -10.86 -4.02
N VAL A 29 -18.55 -11.34 -4.27
CA VAL A 29 -17.69 -10.83 -5.35
C VAL A 29 -17.31 -11.97 -6.28
N VAL A 30 -17.14 -11.66 -7.56
CA VAL A 30 -16.63 -12.61 -8.55
C VAL A 30 -15.11 -12.62 -8.44
N GLY A 31 -14.50 -13.81 -8.38
CA GLY A 31 -13.05 -13.99 -8.45
C GLY A 31 -12.38 -14.51 -7.17
N LEU A 32 -13.10 -14.60 -6.04
CA LEU A 32 -12.61 -15.31 -4.85
C LEU A 32 -12.90 -16.81 -4.95
N GLU A 33 -11.93 -17.62 -4.56
CA GLU A 33 -12.09 -19.07 -4.43
C GLU A 33 -12.72 -19.47 -3.10
N GLN A 34 -12.39 -18.76 -2.01
CA GLN A 34 -12.97 -18.98 -0.68
C GLN A 34 -13.44 -17.67 -0.03
N PRO A 35 -14.24 -17.73 1.05
CA PRO A 35 -14.58 -16.54 1.80
C PRO A 35 -13.31 -15.94 2.45
N ALA A 36 -13.07 -14.66 2.21
CA ALA A 36 -12.02 -13.89 2.89
C ALA A 36 -12.61 -13.08 4.06
N GLN A 37 -11.81 -12.31 4.79
CA GLN A 37 -12.25 -11.40 5.85
C GLN A 37 -11.48 -10.09 5.75
N ILE A 38 -12.10 -8.93 6.03
CA ILE A 38 -11.40 -7.63 6.06
C ILE A 38 -11.79 -6.87 7.32
N ARG A 39 -10.92 -6.84 8.32
CA ARG A 39 -11.15 -6.18 9.60
C ARG A 39 -10.42 -4.84 9.65
N VAL A 40 -11.13 -3.72 9.73
CA VAL A 40 -10.49 -2.39 9.71
C VAL A 40 -10.28 -1.90 11.14
N ASP A 41 -9.06 -1.74 11.60
CA ASP A 41 -8.83 -1.27 12.97
C ASP A 41 -9.25 0.20 13.20
N HIS A 42 -9.01 0.72 14.40
CA HIS A 42 -9.38 2.10 14.73
C HIS A 42 -8.53 3.17 14.02
N TRP A 43 -7.36 2.80 13.47
CA TRP A 43 -6.50 3.67 12.66
C TRP A 43 -6.88 3.65 11.18
N GLY A 44 -7.82 2.76 10.79
CA GLY A 44 -8.22 2.57 9.40
C GLY A 44 -7.36 1.55 8.65
N VAL A 45 -6.50 0.81 9.35
CA VAL A 45 -5.68 -0.25 8.75
C VAL A 45 -6.54 -1.50 8.55
N ALA A 46 -6.59 -1.99 7.32
CA ALA A 46 -7.32 -3.20 7.00
C ALA A 46 -6.46 -4.44 7.26
N HIS A 47 -6.96 -5.33 8.10
CA HIS A 47 -6.46 -6.68 8.37
C HIS A 47 -7.27 -7.70 7.59
N SER A 48 -6.69 -8.20 6.50
CA SER A 48 -7.35 -9.11 5.59
C SER A 48 -6.88 -10.55 5.80
N ASP A 49 -7.80 -11.49 5.97
CA ASP A 49 -7.52 -12.94 5.94
C ASP A 49 -8.10 -13.51 4.64
N ALA A 50 -7.28 -14.21 3.85
CA ALA A 50 -7.69 -14.75 2.56
C ALA A 50 -7.05 -16.11 2.32
N ARG A 51 -7.78 -17.02 1.66
CA ARG A 51 -7.31 -18.37 1.31
C ARG A 51 -7.90 -18.76 -0.05
N PRO A 52 -7.17 -19.46 -0.95
CA PRO A 52 -5.73 -19.75 -0.88
C PRO A 52 -4.90 -18.47 -1.04
N ASP A 53 -3.57 -18.58 -1.09
CA ASP A 53 -2.68 -17.42 -1.22
C ASP A 53 -3.01 -16.51 -2.42
N GLY A 54 -3.55 -17.09 -3.50
CA GLY A 54 -4.00 -16.34 -4.67
C GLY A 54 -5.10 -15.31 -4.37
N ASP A 55 -5.93 -15.54 -3.35
CA ASP A 55 -7.02 -14.63 -2.99
C ASP A 55 -6.50 -13.39 -2.21
N ALA A 56 -5.30 -13.46 -1.61
CA ALA A 56 -4.78 -12.37 -0.77
C ALA A 56 -4.59 -11.06 -1.55
N SER A 57 -4.00 -11.14 -2.75
CA SER A 57 -3.80 -9.98 -3.63
C SER A 57 -5.13 -9.43 -4.16
N PHE A 58 -6.12 -10.30 -4.42
CA PHE A 58 -7.46 -9.87 -4.80
C PHE A 58 -8.13 -9.09 -3.68
N VAL A 59 -8.12 -9.62 -2.45
CA VAL A 59 -8.75 -8.99 -1.29
C VAL A 59 -8.08 -7.67 -0.95
N GLN A 60 -6.74 -7.60 -1.08
CA GLN A 60 -6.00 -6.34 -0.96
C GLN A 60 -6.49 -5.32 -1.99
N GLY A 61 -6.51 -5.70 -3.27
CA GLY A 61 -6.96 -4.82 -4.36
C GLY A 61 -8.41 -4.33 -4.17
N PHE A 62 -9.30 -5.23 -3.75
CA PHE A 62 -10.68 -4.87 -3.40
C PHE A 62 -10.74 -3.84 -2.27
N ASN A 63 -9.98 -4.05 -1.19
CA ASN A 63 -9.96 -3.13 -0.07
C ASN A 63 -9.35 -1.76 -0.44
N VAL A 64 -8.28 -1.75 -1.23
CA VAL A 64 -7.69 -0.51 -1.76
C VAL A 64 -8.70 0.21 -2.65
N ALA A 65 -9.38 -0.48 -3.56
CA ALA A 65 -10.43 0.11 -4.39
C ALA A 65 -11.55 0.70 -3.52
N ARG A 66 -12.02 -0.02 -2.51
CA ARG A 66 -13.03 0.47 -1.55
C ARG A 66 -12.61 1.78 -0.88
N ALA A 67 -11.32 1.96 -0.56
CA ALA A 67 -10.82 3.13 0.15
C ALA A 67 -10.28 4.25 -0.76
N ARG A 68 -9.89 3.93 -2.00
CA ARG A 68 -9.08 4.79 -2.88
C ARG A 68 -9.56 4.79 -4.34
N LEU A 69 -10.78 4.34 -4.65
CA LEU A 69 -11.26 4.23 -6.04
C LEU A 69 -11.03 5.49 -6.86
N PHE A 70 -11.33 6.67 -6.30
CA PHE A 70 -11.12 7.94 -6.99
C PHE A 70 -9.64 8.17 -7.33
N GLN A 71 -8.72 7.87 -6.40
CA GLN A 71 -7.27 7.99 -6.60
C GLN A 71 -6.81 7.04 -7.72
N LEU A 72 -7.27 5.79 -7.69
CA LEU A 72 -6.93 4.79 -8.71
C LEU A 72 -7.39 5.22 -10.11
N VAL A 73 -8.62 5.76 -10.22
CA VAL A 73 -9.16 6.26 -11.49
C VAL A 73 -8.34 7.44 -12.01
N LEU A 74 -7.98 8.40 -11.14
CA LEU A 74 -7.17 9.55 -11.53
C LEU A 74 -5.76 9.13 -11.96
N LEU A 75 -5.09 8.26 -11.19
CA LEU A 75 -3.77 7.73 -11.53
C LEU A 75 -3.78 6.96 -12.84
N ARG A 76 -4.80 6.12 -13.08
CA ARG A 76 -4.97 5.37 -14.33
C ARG A 76 -5.14 6.31 -15.53
N ARG A 77 -5.99 7.34 -15.40
CA ARG A 77 -6.19 8.33 -16.48
C ARG A 77 -4.92 9.10 -16.77
N ASN A 78 -4.16 9.46 -15.74
CA ASN A 78 -2.88 10.12 -15.91
C ASN A 78 -1.86 9.23 -16.62
N ARG A 79 -1.71 7.98 -16.19
CA ARG A 79 -0.78 7.02 -16.81
C ARG A 79 -1.14 6.70 -18.26
N LEU A 80 -2.43 6.69 -18.60
CA LEU A 80 -2.91 6.38 -19.95
C LEU A 80 -3.11 7.62 -20.84
N GLY A 81 -2.80 8.82 -20.35
CA GLY A 81 -3.02 10.06 -21.12
C GLY A 81 -4.49 10.35 -21.45
N LEU A 82 -5.44 9.84 -20.66
CA LEU A 82 -6.89 9.93 -20.92
C LEU A 82 -7.53 11.24 -20.41
N TRP A 83 -6.70 12.25 -20.18
CA TRP A 83 -7.17 13.58 -19.85
C TRP A 83 -7.61 14.29 -21.14
N PRO A 84 -8.84 14.82 -21.21
CA PRO A 84 -9.21 15.68 -22.32
C PRO A 84 -8.20 16.82 -22.37
N THR A 85 -7.45 16.94 -23.47
CA THR A 85 -6.61 18.11 -23.68
C THR A 85 -7.54 19.32 -23.72
N ARG A 86 -7.65 20.06 -22.61
CA ARG A 86 -8.25 21.39 -22.64
C ARG A 86 -7.30 22.21 -23.52
N SER A 87 -7.70 22.45 -24.78
CA SER A 87 -7.04 23.25 -25.82
C SER A 87 -5.94 22.65 -26.71
N GLY A 88 -5.82 21.32 -26.85
CA GLY A 88 -4.99 20.74 -27.93
C GLY A 88 -3.48 21.02 -27.83
N ARG A 89 -2.98 21.43 -26.66
CA ARG A 89 -1.55 21.43 -26.37
C ARG A 89 -1.17 20.10 -25.72
N PRO A 90 -0.18 19.36 -26.25
CA PRO A 90 0.40 18.27 -25.48
C PRO A 90 0.93 18.84 -24.17
N THR A 91 0.51 18.27 -23.04
CA THR A 91 1.12 18.52 -21.73
C THR A 91 2.43 17.78 -21.67
N SER A 92 3.37 18.11 -22.56
CA SER A 92 4.77 17.87 -22.25
C SER A 92 5.06 18.71 -21.01
N PRO A 93 5.60 18.14 -19.92
CA PRO A 93 6.11 18.95 -18.84
C PRO A 93 7.15 19.87 -19.47
N ARG A 94 6.82 21.16 -19.57
CA ARG A 94 7.76 22.15 -20.04
C ARG A 94 8.82 22.20 -18.96
N ILE A 95 9.96 21.54 -19.19
CA ILE A 95 11.15 21.74 -18.37
C ILE A 95 11.50 23.22 -18.54
N ALA A 96 11.09 24.03 -17.56
CA ALA A 96 11.51 25.40 -17.50
C ALA A 96 13.03 25.36 -17.27
N PRO A 97 13.85 25.98 -18.14
CA PRO A 97 15.27 26.10 -17.89
C PRO A 97 15.43 27.12 -16.75
N GLY A 98 15.68 26.64 -15.54
CA GLY A 98 15.96 27.49 -14.38
C GLY A 98 14.94 27.37 -13.25
N GLY A 99 15.21 26.44 -12.34
CA GLY A 99 14.49 26.25 -11.08
C GLY A 99 15.06 25.04 -10.36
N ARG A 100 16.34 25.10 -9.96
CA ARG A 100 16.99 24.05 -9.17
C ARG A 100 16.42 24.04 -7.76
N GLU A 101 15.35 23.28 -7.61
CA GLU A 101 15.09 22.40 -6.47
C GLU A 101 14.12 21.34 -7.01
N ALA A 102 14.66 20.35 -7.71
CA ALA A 102 14.03 19.03 -7.59
C ALA A 102 14.03 18.77 -6.08
N ALA A 103 12.87 18.83 -5.43
CA ALA A 103 12.77 18.59 -4.01
C ALA A 103 13.56 17.30 -3.74
N ALA A 104 14.64 17.42 -2.95
CA ALA A 104 15.49 16.29 -2.67
C ALA A 104 14.64 15.27 -1.89
N GLU A 105 14.03 14.31 -2.60
CA GLU A 105 13.43 13.15 -1.97
C GLU A 105 14.59 12.34 -1.36
N GLY A 106 14.66 12.36 -0.04
CA GLY A 106 15.57 11.55 0.76
C GLY A 106 14.88 10.28 1.24
N SER A 107 15.63 9.41 1.90
CA SER A 107 15.10 8.27 2.65
C SER A 107 16.18 7.84 3.65
N ASN A 108 15.77 7.33 4.81
CA ASN A 108 16.71 6.80 5.82
C ASN A 108 16.34 5.36 6.18
N ASN A 109 17.30 4.44 6.11
CA ASN A 109 17.13 3.06 6.56
C ASN A 109 18.28 2.62 7.46
N TRP A 110 17.97 2.18 8.69
CA TRP A 110 18.95 1.65 9.64
C TRP A 110 18.60 0.23 10.07
N VAL A 111 19.60 -0.64 10.14
CA VAL A 111 19.48 -2.01 10.67
C VAL A 111 20.43 -2.18 11.84
N ILE A 112 19.94 -2.76 12.93
CA ILE A 112 20.73 -3.11 14.11
C ILE A 112 20.82 -4.63 14.21
N ALA A 113 22.03 -5.15 14.33
CA ALA A 113 22.27 -6.57 14.54
C ALA A 113 21.83 -6.99 15.96
N PRO A 114 21.39 -8.25 16.18
CA PRO A 114 20.94 -8.71 17.49
C PRO A 114 21.94 -8.48 18.64
N HIS A 115 23.25 -8.63 18.40
CA HIS A 115 24.30 -8.46 19.41
C HIS A 115 24.59 -7.00 19.77
N GLU A 116 24.11 -6.05 18.95
CA GLU A 116 24.19 -4.60 19.18
C GLU A 116 22.89 -4.05 19.80
N SER A 117 21.87 -4.91 20.01
CA SER A 117 20.55 -4.53 20.51
C SER A 117 20.38 -4.93 21.97
N ALA A 118 19.86 -4.00 22.79
CA ALA A 118 19.57 -4.26 24.20
C ALA A 118 18.52 -5.38 24.42
N THR A 119 17.69 -5.67 23.41
CA THR A 119 16.68 -6.74 23.48
C THR A 119 17.18 -8.08 22.95
N GLY A 120 18.38 -8.14 22.36
CA GLY A 120 18.89 -9.33 21.68
C GLY A 120 18.16 -9.66 20.37
N HIS A 121 17.33 -8.76 19.85
CA HIS A 121 16.63 -8.91 18.57
C HIS A 121 17.15 -7.91 17.54
N ALA A 122 17.17 -8.33 16.26
CA ALA A 122 17.45 -7.43 15.15
C ALA A 122 16.37 -6.33 15.07
N GLY A 123 16.78 -5.12 14.70
CA GLY A 123 15.89 -3.97 14.52
C GLY A 123 16.03 -3.37 13.12
N LEU A 124 14.92 -2.91 12.56
CA LEU A 124 14.88 -2.11 11.33
C LEU A 124 14.14 -0.80 11.64
N ALA A 125 14.72 0.32 11.23
CA ALA A 125 14.06 1.60 11.11
C ALA A 125 14.08 2.02 9.65
N ASP A 126 12.91 2.25 9.06
CA ASP A 126 12.73 2.63 7.67
C ASP A 126 11.87 3.90 7.61
N ASP A 127 12.38 4.93 6.94
CA ASP A 127 11.83 6.29 6.94
C ASP A 127 11.96 6.90 5.52
N PRO A 128 11.08 6.51 4.57
CA PRO A 128 11.11 7.03 3.21
C PRO A 128 10.49 8.42 3.13
N HIS A 129 11.22 9.42 2.60
CA HIS A 129 10.71 10.78 2.45
C HIS A 129 10.06 10.93 1.08
N ARG A 130 8.72 10.94 1.07
CA ARG A 130 7.92 11.14 -0.14
C ARG A 130 7.05 12.37 0.02
N ALA A 131 6.72 13.01 -1.12
CA ALA A 131 5.83 14.15 -1.13
C ALA A 131 4.52 13.86 -0.38
N TYR A 132 4.15 14.76 0.54
CA TYR A 132 2.87 14.66 1.23
C TYR A 132 1.74 15.04 0.27
N THR A 133 0.94 14.06 -0.12
CA THR A 133 -0.21 14.24 -1.01
C THR A 133 -1.50 13.87 -0.32
N VAL A 134 -2.62 14.46 -0.77
CA VAL A 134 -3.96 14.06 -0.35
C VAL A 134 -4.71 13.54 -1.57
N PRO A 135 -5.02 12.23 -1.64
CA PRO A 135 -4.66 11.16 -0.71
C PRO A 135 -3.16 10.81 -0.72
N SER A 136 -2.69 10.20 0.37
CA SER A 136 -1.29 9.77 0.52
C SER A 136 -0.89 8.76 -0.58
N LEU A 137 0.39 8.80 -0.96
CA LEU A 137 1.01 7.79 -1.81
C LEU A 137 0.97 6.40 -1.16
N ARG A 138 1.06 6.32 0.16
CA ARG A 138 1.14 5.04 0.88
C ARG A 138 -0.21 4.63 1.44
N TYR A 139 -0.50 3.34 1.31
CA TYR A 139 -1.69 2.70 1.87
C TYR A 139 -1.25 1.54 2.77
N PHE A 140 -1.63 1.62 4.05
CA PHE A 140 -1.32 0.58 5.02
C PHE A 140 -2.30 -0.59 4.92
N GLY A 141 -1.79 -1.80 5.09
CA GLY A 141 -2.57 -3.01 5.14
C GLY A 141 -1.84 -4.14 5.87
N HIS A 142 -2.61 -5.09 6.36
CA HIS A 142 -2.15 -6.35 6.90
C HIS A 142 -2.83 -7.46 6.11
N LEU A 143 -2.06 -8.35 5.50
CA LEU A 143 -2.53 -9.51 4.74
C LEU A 143 -2.10 -10.79 5.45
N THR A 144 -3.04 -11.70 5.66
CA THR A 144 -2.82 -13.03 6.19
C THR A 144 -3.38 -14.06 5.22
N SER A 145 -2.57 -15.06 4.89
CA SER A 145 -2.90 -16.21 4.06
C SER A 145 -2.07 -17.43 4.49
N PRO A 146 -2.32 -18.64 3.96
CA PRO A 146 -1.54 -19.82 4.35
C PRO A 146 -0.02 -19.68 4.14
N GLY A 147 0.39 -18.96 3.09
CA GLY A 147 1.77 -18.70 2.71
C GLY A 147 2.41 -17.49 3.41
N GLY A 148 1.66 -16.66 4.14
CA GLY A 148 2.26 -15.49 4.79
C GLY A 148 1.33 -14.66 5.67
N ASP A 149 1.95 -13.92 6.58
CA ASP A 149 1.34 -12.92 7.44
C ASP A 149 2.23 -11.68 7.33
N ILE A 150 1.74 -10.58 6.77
CA ILE A 150 2.53 -9.38 6.56
C ILE A 150 1.72 -8.13 6.84
N ILE A 151 2.31 -7.20 7.58
CA ILE A 151 1.77 -5.86 7.80
C ILE A 151 2.76 -4.81 7.31
N GLY A 152 2.25 -3.76 6.69
CA GLY A 152 3.06 -2.64 6.24
C GLY A 152 2.31 -1.71 5.31
N ALA A 153 3.03 -1.07 4.40
CA ALA A 153 2.47 -0.14 3.42
C ALA A 153 2.94 -0.44 1.99
N GLY A 154 2.02 -0.26 1.05
CA GLY A 154 2.29 -0.31 -0.39
C GLY A 154 1.76 0.96 -1.09
N GLU A 155 1.95 1.02 -2.41
CA GLU A 155 1.28 2.01 -3.25
C GLU A 155 -0.10 1.49 -3.67
N PRO A 156 -1.16 2.33 -3.72
CA PRO A 156 -2.51 1.90 -4.08
C PRO A 156 -2.64 1.17 -5.42
N ILE A 157 -1.71 1.40 -6.34
CA ILE A 157 -1.73 0.83 -7.71
C ILE A 157 -0.78 -0.35 -7.88
N ALA A 158 0.02 -0.66 -6.87
CA ALA A 158 0.94 -1.78 -6.88
C ALA A 158 0.36 -2.92 -6.02
N PRO A 159 0.54 -4.18 -6.43
CA PRO A 159 0.22 -5.28 -5.55
C PRO A 159 1.13 -5.28 -4.31
N GLU A 160 0.62 -5.85 -3.23
CA GLU A 160 1.34 -6.23 -2.02
C GLU A 160 1.87 -5.08 -1.16
N ILE A 161 2.72 -5.42 -0.19
CA ILE A 161 3.29 -4.54 0.83
C ILE A 161 4.75 -4.30 0.44
N ALA A 162 5.09 -3.05 0.11
CA ALA A 162 6.43 -2.67 -0.36
C ALA A 162 7.40 -2.39 0.79
N ILE A 163 6.88 -2.04 1.97
CA ILE A 163 7.62 -1.84 3.21
C ILE A 163 6.81 -2.47 4.31
N GLY A 164 7.42 -3.32 5.13
CA GLY A 164 6.68 -3.96 6.20
C GLY A 164 7.49 -4.97 6.99
N HIS A 165 6.77 -5.74 7.77
CA HIS A 165 7.36 -6.80 8.54
C HIS A 165 6.34 -7.90 8.82
N ASN A 166 6.86 -9.01 9.29
CA ASN A 166 6.11 -10.12 9.85
C ASN A 166 6.76 -10.57 11.15
N ARG A 167 6.40 -11.77 11.62
CA ARG A 167 6.94 -12.34 12.86
C ARG A 167 8.45 -12.58 12.85
N THR A 168 9.08 -12.74 11.68
CA THR A 168 10.46 -13.22 11.55
C THR A 168 11.37 -12.33 10.71
N SER A 169 10.83 -11.39 9.95
CA SER A 169 11.58 -10.54 9.02
C SER A 169 10.93 -9.18 8.86
N ALA A 170 11.75 -8.17 8.59
CA ALA A 170 11.32 -6.83 8.22
C ALA A 170 12.11 -6.35 7.00
N PHE A 171 11.48 -5.54 6.16
CA PHE A 171 12.11 -4.96 4.99
C PHE A 171 11.58 -3.55 4.73
N GLY A 172 12.43 -2.77 4.08
CA GLY A 172 12.19 -1.38 3.79
C GLY A 172 12.83 -0.98 2.47
N LEU A 173 12.61 0.27 2.06
CA LEU A 173 13.15 0.80 0.81
C LEU A 173 13.68 2.21 1.00
N THR A 174 14.82 2.45 0.38
CA THR A 174 15.42 3.78 0.24
C THR A 174 15.62 4.07 -1.23
N ILE A 175 15.53 5.34 -1.61
CA ILE A 175 15.92 5.77 -2.95
C ILE A 175 17.44 5.62 -3.04
N PHE A 176 17.91 4.94 -4.09
CA PHE A 176 19.31 4.87 -4.44
C PHE A 176 19.47 5.40 -5.86
N ASN A 177 20.15 6.53 -6.01
CA ASN A 177 20.39 7.16 -7.30
C ASN A 177 21.45 6.37 -8.07
N SER A 178 21.02 5.30 -8.73
CA SER A 178 21.80 4.60 -9.75
C SER A 178 21.42 5.09 -11.13
N ASP A 179 22.34 4.96 -12.08
CA ASP A 179 21.97 5.05 -13.48
C ASP A 179 21.03 3.87 -13.82
N GLN A 180 19.80 4.19 -14.21
CA GLN A 180 18.74 3.22 -14.53
C GLN A 180 18.33 3.29 -15.99
N GLU A 181 18.99 4.13 -16.79
CA GLU A 181 18.67 4.35 -18.20
C GLU A 181 19.92 4.14 -19.05
N ASP A 182 19.76 3.56 -20.25
CA ASP A 182 20.83 3.48 -21.24
C ASP A 182 20.48 4.40 -22.42
N LEU A 183 21.47 5.06 -22.99
CA LEU A 183 21.33 5.94 -24.14
C LEU A 183 22.06 5.32 -25.33
N SER A 184 21.30 4.71 -26.25
CA SER A 184 21.85 4.28 -27.54
C SER A 184 21.69 5.40 -28.58
N SER A 185 22.79 5.82 -29.21
CA SER A 185 22.72 6.60 -30.45
C SER A 185 22.63 5.68 -31.66
N THR A 186 21.56 5.81 -32.44
CA THR A 186 21.53 5.25 -33.80
C THR A 186 22.34 6.19 -34.70
N VAL A 187 23.46 5.69 -35.22
CA VAL A 187 24.24 6.35 -36.29
C VAL A 187 23.70 5.92 -37.64
#